data_AF-F7XMM4-F1
#
_entry.id   AF-F7XMM4-F1
#
_cell.length_a   1.000
_cell.length_b   1.000
_cell.length_c   1.000
_cell.angle_alpha   90.00
_cell.angle_beta   90.00
_cell.angle_gamma   90.00
#
_symmetry.space_group_name_H-M   'P 1'
#
loop_
_entity.id
_entity.type
_entity.pdbx_description
1 polymer ?
#
loop_
_entity_poly.entity_id
_entity_poly.type
_entity_poly.pdbx_seq_one_letter_code
_entity_poly.pdbx_strand_id
1 'polypeptide(L)'
;MNLQNNLNQNNIFTGEAGSFYNYLSEGCKLCQEGAKMVLFVTGSCCNTCFYCPLSEERQIEVTYANEKQVISDEDIIHQAKIMDALGTGITGGEPLIAEDKVMHYIELLKSQMGSSHHIHLYTSLAPSTKTLEKLASAGLDEIRFHPPPDQWKSLKDSEFIRSIKQAVSMNISAGIEVPSIMGIADIVDTVNELEIFLNINELEFSDTNANNLYNAGYMLRDDISNAAAESEEIAKKIAHKCSRIHFCSSRYKDAIQLRKRLIRIAGNTSRIFDEVTEDGTIVHGVVIHHNISELILTLKQIRVPEDMYQVKDDCVDIAWWILDDISEYLKEAGSDVKIIERYPWNRGLIVETIPI
;
A
#
# COMPACT_ATOMS: atom_id res chain seq x y z
N MET A 1 36.48 24.34 30.80
CA MET A 1 35.29 25.19 30.67
C MET A 1 34.68 24.93 29.30
N ASN A 2 33.63 24.11 29.30
CA ASN A 2 32.61 23.85 28.28
C ASN A 2 33.02 23.72 26.80
N LEU A 3 33.38 22.49 26.42
CA LEU A 3 33.15 21.93 25.08
C LEU A 3 32.04 20.87 25.20
N GLN A 4 30.86 21.29 25.66
CA GLN A 4 29.62 20.50 25.62
C GLN A 4 28.50 21.48 25.34
N ASN A 5 27.96 21.39 24.12
CA ASN A 5 26.64 21.82 23.65
C ASN A 5 26.77 22.32 22.22
N ASN A 6 26.70 21.39 21.27
CA ASN A 6 26.11 21.55 19.94
C ASN A 6 26.55 20.36 19.10
N LEU A 7 25.68 19.37 18.95
CA LEU A 7 25.58 18.40 17.84
C LEU A 7 24.56 17.33 18.24
N ASN A 8 23.29 17.60 17.97
CA ASN A 8 22.22 16.64 17.62
C ASN A 8 20.94 17.43 17.40
N GLN A 9 20.93 18.30 16.38
CA GLN A 9 19.66 18.60 15.72
C GLN A 9 19.54 17.56 14.62
N ASN A 10 18.81 16.47 14.88
CA ASN A 10 18.39 15.58 13.81
C ASN A 10 17.50 16.42 12.88
N ASN A 11 18.04 16.80 11.72
CA ASN A 11 17.29 17.54 10.72
C ASN A 11 16.11 16.68 10.30
N ILE A 12 14.90 17.16 10.57
CA ILE A 12 13.66 16.55 10.11
C ILE A 12 13.37 17.11 8.72
N PHE A 13 13.24 16.22 7.75
CA PHE A 13 12.82 16.54 6.39
C PHE A 13 11.30 16.48 6.30
N THR A 14 10.71 17.46 5.63
CA THR A 14 9.28 17.43 5.28
C THR A 14 9.10 16.59 4.03
N GLY A 15 8.21 15.60 4.11
CA GLY A 15 7.77 14.76 3.01
C GLY A 15 6.49 15.28 2.35
N GLU A 16 5.94 14.49 1.43
CA GLU A 16 4.67 14.80 0.77
C GLU A 16 3.48 14.67 1.72
N ALA A 17 2.41 15.41 1.43
CA ALA A 17 1.12 15.35 2.14
C ALA A 17 1.18 15.47 3.68
N GLY A 18 2.18 16.17 4.23
CA GLY A 18 2.33 16.38 5.68
C GLY A 18 3.13 15.28 6.40
N SER A 19 3.67 14.31 5.67
CA SER A 19 4.63 13.35 6.24
C SER A 19 5.95 14.04 6.60
N PHE A 20 6.73 13.47 7.51
CA PHE A 20 8.06 13.96 7.85
C PHE A 20 8.96 12.85 8.39
N TYR A 21 10.28 12.99 8.25
CA TYR A 21 11.22 11.96 8.68
C TYR A 21 12.63 12.51 8.85
N ASN A 22 13.46 11.83 9.64
CA ASN A 22 14.93 11.92 9.52
C ASN A 22 15.56 10.62 9.00
N TYR A 23 14.77 9.57 8.88
CA TYR A 23 15.17 8.27 8.41
C TYR A 23 14.00 7.60 7.70
N LEU A 24 14.26 6.96 6.56
CA LEU A 24 13.28 6.10 5.88
C LEU A 24 13.85 4.68 5.79
N SER A 25 13.09 3.70 6.30
CA SER A 25 13.40 2.30 6.03
C SER A 25 13.29 2.00 4.54
N GLU A 26 13.94 0.95 4.08
CA GLU A 26 13.86 0.54 2.68
C GLU A 26 12.41 0.19 2.30
N GLY A 27 11.67 -0.43 3.23
CA GLY A 27 10.24 -0.62 3.08
C GLY A 27 9.46 0.69 2.84
N CYS A 28 9.81 1.76 3.55
CA CYS A 28 9.18 3.07 3.37
C CYS A 28 9.58 3.72 2.04
N LYS A 29 10.84 3.69 1.62
CA LYS A 29 11.26 4.26 0.32
C LYS A 29 10.51 3.66 -0.86
N LEU A 30 10.43 2.33 -0.91
CA LEU A 30 9.69 1.62 -1.96
C LEU A 30 8.18 1.88 -1.91
N CYS A 31 7.64 2.14 -0.70
CA CYS A 31 6.27 2.59 -0.54
C CYS A 31 6.08 3.98 -1.18
N GLN A 32 7.05 4.89 -1.01
CA GLN A 32 6.99 6.23 -1.60
C GLN A 32 7.08 6.25 -3.12
N GLU A 33 7.63 5.21 -3.71
CA GLU A 33 7.69 4.99 -5.17
C GLU A 33 6.45 4.28 -5.71
N GLY A 34 5.52 3.85 -4.84
CA GLY A 34 4.39 3.00 -5.25
C GLY A 34 4.84 1.64 -5.77
N ALA A 35 5.99 1.12 -5.29
CA ALA A 35 6.59 -0.14 -5.75
C ALA A 35 6.39 -1.32 -4.77
N LYS A 36 5.57 -1.11 -3.72
CA LYS A 36 5.23 -2.12 -2.71
C LYS A 36 3.84 -2.71 -2.91
N MET A 37 3.78 -4.01 -3.19
CA MET A 37 2.53 -4.77 -3.11
C MET A 37 2.15 -4.95 -1.63
N VAL A 38 0.87 -4.82 -1.30
CA VAL A 38 0.34 -5.14 0.03
C VAL A 38 -0.23 -6.55 -0.01
N LEU A 39 0.32 -7.46 0.80
CA LEU A 39 -0.16 -8.83 0.93
C LEU A 39 -0.83 -9.01 2.29
N PHE A 40 -2.16 -8.97 2.29
CA PHE A 40 -2.99 -9.22 3.46
C PHE A 40 -3.20 -10.74 3.61
N VAL A 41 -2.64 -11.35 4.65
CA VAL A 41 -2.57 -12.83 4.76
C VAL A 41 -3.80 -13.43 5.43
N THR A 42 -4.31 -12.79 6.48
CA THR A 42 -5.44 -13.28 7.28
C THR A 42 -6.11 -12.11 8.02
N GLY A 43 -7.41 -12.19 8.27
CA GLY A 43 -8.16 -11.27 9.13
C GLY A 43 -8.15 -11.63 10.61
N SER A 44 -7.67 -12.82 10.99
CA SER A 44 -7.58 -13.20 12.41
C SER A 44 -6.56 -12.33 13.13
N CYS A 45 -6.94 -11.89 14.33
CA CYS A 45 -6.07 -11.17 15.26
C CYS A 45 -6.42 -11.56 16.70
N CYS A 46 -5.41 -11.66 17.55
CA CYS A 46 -5.60 -11.88 18.99
C CYS A 46 -5.78 -10.57 19.78
N ASN A 47 -5.60 -9.42 19.13
CA ASN A 47 -5.65 -8.10 19.74
C ASN A 47 -6.96 -7.37 19.45
N THR A 48 -7.45 -6.62 20.42
CA THR A 48 -8.64 -5.77 20.31
C THR A 48 -8.26 -4.29 20.45
N CYS A 49 -7.58 -3.77 19.44
CA CYS A 49 -7.14 -2.38 19.44
C CYS A 49 -8.34 -1.44 19.23
N PHE A 50 -8.53 -0.47 20.12
CA PHE A 50 -9.60 0.53 20.00
C PHE A 50 -9.49 1.41 18.74
N TYR A 51 -8.31 1.45 18.13
CA TYR A 51 -7.99 2.21 16.92
C TYR A 51 -7.88 1.34 15.65
N CYS A 52 -8.16 0.04 15.71
CA CYS A 52 -7.96 -0.86 14.56
C CYS A 52 -8.79 -0.43 13.35
N PRO A 53 -8.19 -0.02 12.22
CA PRO A 53 -8.95 0.48 11.06
C PRO A 53 -9.46 -0.64 10.13
N LEU A 54 -9.33 -1.90 10.53
CA LEU A 54 -9.64 -3.03 9.68
C LEU A 54 -11.16 -3.12 9.42
N SER A 55 -11.55 -3.16 8.15
CA SER A 55 -12.95 -3.29 7.74
C SER A 55 -13.54 -4.65 8.13
N GLU A 56 -14.87 -4.72 8.31
CA GLU A 56 -15.57 -5.96 8.67
C GLU A 56 -15.30 -7.10 7.67
N GLU A 57 -15.28 -6.78 6.37
CA GLU A 57 -14.99 -7.73 5.28
C GLU A 57 -13.59 -8.34 5.36
N ARG A 58 -12.64 -7.63 5.99
CA ARG A 58 -11.26 -8.09 6.17
C ARG A 58 -11.02 -8.73 7.54
N GLN A 59 -12.03 -8.83 8.41
CA GLN A 59 -11.94 -9.51 9.72
C GLN A 59 -12.25 -11.02 9.63
N ILE A 60 -12.13 -11.61 8.45
CA ILE A 60 -12.37 -13.04 8.17
C ILE A 60 -11.08 -13.73 7.68
N GLU A 61 -11.08 -15.07 7.63
CA GLU A 61 -9.97 -15.84 7.04
C GLU A 61 -9.92 -15.72 5.52
N VAL A 62 -9.31 -14.63 5.05
CA VAL A 62 -9.15 -14.34 3.62
C VAL A 62 -7.78 -13.71 3.35
N THR A 63 -7.24 -13.99 2.17
CA THR A 63 -5.97 -13.45 1.70
C THR A 63 -6.22 -12.51 0.51
N TYR A 64 -5.58 -11.34 0.51
CA TYR A 64 -5.62 -10.38 -0.60
C TYR A 64 -4.21 -9.95 -0.99
N ALA A 65 -3.96 -9.87 -2.29
CA ALA A 65 -2.83 -9.16 -2.87
C ALA A 65 -3.34 -7.85 -3.45
N ASN A 66 -2.99 -6.73 -2.81
CA ASN A 66 -3.64 -5.43 -2.94
C ASN A 66 -5.17 -5.56 -2.73
N GLU A 67 -5.96 -5.29 -3.77
CA GLU A 67 -7.42 -5.38 -3.77
C GLU A 67 -7.93 -6.73 -4.32
N LYS A 68 -7.03 -7.57 -4.87
CA LYS A 68 -7.39 -8.86 -5.47
C LYS A 68 -7.40 -9.97 -4.42
N GLN A 69 -8.55 -10.63 -4.26
CA GLN A 69 -8.63 -11.84 -3.44
C GLN A 69 -7.76 -12.95 -4.03
N VAL A 70 -6.95 -13.57 -3.18
CA VAL A 70 -6.04 -14.66 -3.53
C VAL A 70 -6.78 -15.98 -3.42
N ILE A 71 -6.88 -16.70 -4.54
CA ILE A 71 -7.42 -18.06 -4.62
C ILE A 71 -6.27 -19.06 -4.81
N SER A 72 -5.18 -18.61 -5.44
CA SER A 72 -3.97 -19.40 -5.70
C SER A 72 -2.72 -18.53 -5.65
N ASP A 73 -1.54 -19.17 -5.54
CA ASP A 73 -0.24 -18.49 -5.58
C ASP A 73 -0.03 -17.65 -6.84
N GLU A 74 -0.62 -18.06 -7.97
CA GLU A 74 -0.53 -17.32 -9.24
C GLU A 74 -1.16 -15.94 -9.12
N ASP A 75 -2.21 -15.77 -8.30
CA ASP A 75 -2.81 -14.45 -8.07
C ASP A 75 -1.80 -13.48 -7.45
N ILE A 76 -1.00 -13.95 -6.48
CA ILE A 76 0.04 -13.15 -5.82
C ILE A 76 1.14 -12.78 -6.80
N ILE A 77 1.63 -13.77 -7.56
CA ILE A 77 2.69 -13.57 -8.55
C ILE A 77 2.23 -12.60 -9.63
N HIS A 78 1.00 -12.77 -10.12
CA HIS A 78 0.43 -11.91 -11.15
C HIS A 78 0.29 -10.46 -10.68
N GLN A 79 -0.20 -10.24 -9.45
CA GLN A 79 -0.28 -8.90 -8.87
C GLN A 79 1.11 -8.26 -8.72
N ALA A 80 2.09 -9.01 -8.23
CA ALA A 80 3.46 -8.53 -8.09
C ALA A 80 4.08 -8.16 -9.45
N LYS A 81 3.87 -8.97 -10.49
CA LYS A 81 4.40 -8.73 -11.85
C LYS A 81 3.71 -7.56 -12.56
N ILE A 82 2.39 -7.47 -12.50
CA ILE A 82 1.63 -6.36 -13.11
C ILE A 82 2.07 -5.01 -12.55
N MET A 83 2.29 -4.98 -11.23
CA MET A 83 2.77 -3.78 -10.54
C MET A 83 4.26 -3.52 -10.75
N ASP A 84 5.00 -4.45 -11.36
CA ASP A 84 6.47 -4.48 -11.33
C ASP A 84 6.98 -4.18 -9.90
N ALA A 85 6.43 -4.93 -8.95
CA ALA A 85 6.66 -4.68 -7.53
C ALA A 85 8.13 -4.97 -7.19
N LEU A 86 8.78 -4.00 -6.55
CA LEU A 86 10.15 -4.13 -6.03
C LEU A 86 10.17 -4.63 -4.59
N GLY A 87 9.00 -4.68 -3.95
CA GLY A 87 8.86 -5.27 -2.62
C GLY A 87 7.42 -5.61 -2.27
N THR A 88 7.26 -6.31 -1.15
CA THR A 88 5.96 -6.66 -0.56
C THR A 88 5.91 -6.25 0.91
N GLY A 89 4.75 -5.78 1.37
CA GLY A 89 4.38 -5.64 2.78
C GLY A 89 3.38 -6.70 3.18
N ILE A 90 3.77 -7.60 4.07
CA ILE A 90 2.94 -8.68 4.58
C ILE A 90 2.22 -8.18 5.83
N THR A 91 0.89 -8.08 5.73
CA THR A 91 -0.01 -7.54 6.77
C THR A 91 -1.21 -8.47 6.96
N GLY A 92 -2.16 -8.09 7.79
CA GLY A 92 -3.32 -8.90 8.18
C GLY A 92 -4.08 -8.25 9.34
N GLY A 93 -4.82 -9.07 10.08
CA GLY A 93 -5.07 -8.82 11.50
C GLY A 93 -3.77 -9.04 12.28
N GLU A 94 -3.34 -10.30 12.38
CA GLU A 94 -2.02 -10.70 12.87
C GLU A 94 -1.43 -11.77 11.94
N PRO A 95 -0.48 -11.42 11.06
CA PRO A 95 0.08 -12.35 10.08
C PRO A 95 0.69 -13.62 10.68
N LEU A 96 1.34 -13.52 11.85
CA LEU A 96 2.04 -14.66 12.46
C LEU A 96 1.10 -15.70 13.08
N ILE A 97 -0.21 -15.44 13.18
CA ILE A 97 -1.21 -16.50 13.43
C ILE A 97 -1.19 -17.53 12.29
N ALA A 98 -0.92 -17.08 11.07
CA ALA A 98 -0.78 -17.92 9.88
C ALA A 98 0.71 -18.07 9.47
N GLU A 99 1.59 -18.41 10.44
CA GLU A 99 3.05 -18.50 10.25
C GLU A 99 3.43 -19.28 8.98
N ASP A 100 2.84 -20.46 8.76
CA ASP A 100 3.15 -21.30 7.60
C ASP A 100 2.80 -20.61 6.26
N LYS A 101 1.70 -19.85 6.19
CA LYS A 101 1.35 -19.06 4.99
C LYS A 101 2.35 -17.93 4.78
N VAL A 102 2.75 -17.24 5.85
CA VAL A 102 3.73 -16.16 5.78
C VAL A 102 5.05 -16.68 5.22
N MET A 103 5.57 -17.80 5.73
CA MET A 103 6.82 -18.40 5.22
C MET A 103 6.69 -18.77 3.75
N HIS A 104 5.61 -19.48 3.38
CA HIS A 104 5.33 -19.88 2.00
C HIS A 104 5.32 -18.68 1.05
N TYR A 105 4.65 -17.58 1.41
CA TYR A 105 4.58 -16.39 0.55
C TYR A 105 5.89 -15.62 0.46
N ILE A 106 6.70 -15.59 1.53
CA ILE A 106 8.05 -14.99 1.48
C ILE A 106 8.90 -15.77 0.47
N GLU A 107 8.96 -17.11 0.59
CA GLU A 107 9.73 -17.97 -0.30
C GLU A 107 9.25 -17.88 -1.75
N LEU A 108 7.92 -17.91 -1.96
CA LEU A 108 7.30 -17.75 -3.27
C LEU A 108 7.72 -16.44 -3.94
N LEU A 109 7.61 -15.32 -3.23
CA LEU A 109 7.95 -14.00 -3.78
C LEU A 109 9.45 -13.87 -4.04
N LYS A 110 10.32 -14.32 -3.14
CA LYS A 110 11.78 -14.32 -3.37
C LYS A 110 12.17 -15.19 -4.56
N SER A 111 11.50 -16.31 -4.77
CA SER A 111 11.73 -17.21 -5.91
C SER A 111 11.28 -16.59 -7.23
N GLN A 112 10.11 -15.94 -7.26
CA GLN A 112 9.49 -15.44 -8.49
C GLN A 112 9.89 -14.02 -8.88
N MET A 113 10.15 -13.16 -7.90
CA MET A 113 10.51 -11.74 -8.10
C MET A 113 12.02 -11.49 -7.92
N GLY A 114 12.76 -12.48 -7.41
CA GLY A 114 14.19 -12.42 -7.18
C GLY A 114 14.58 -12.08 -5.74
N SER A 115 15.83 -12.39 -5.38
CA SER A 115 16.33 -12.24 -4.01
C SER A 115 16.35 -10.80 -3.51
N SER A 116 16.43 -9.82 -4.41
CA SER A 116 16.39 -8.39 -4.11
C SER A 116 14.98 -7.85 -3.84
N HIS A 117 13.92 -8.63 -4.10
CA HIS A 117 12.55 -8.22 -3.83
C HIS A 117 12.36 -7.99 -2.33
N HIS A 118 12.16 -6.75 -1.90
CA HIS A 118 12.18 -6.42 -0.48
C HIS A 118 10.86 -6.76 0.21
N ILE A 119 10.90 -7.69 1.17
CA ILE A 119 9.74 -8.14 1.93
C ILE A 119 9.83 -7.62 3.35
N HIS A 120 8.77 -6.95 3.80
CA HIS A 120 8.62 -6.55 5.19
C HIS A 120 7.36 -7.14 5.80
N LEU A 121 7.42 -7.49 7.08
CA LEU A 121 6.34 -8.11 7.83
C LEU A 121 5.87 -7.21 8.98
N TYR A 122 4.56 -7.01 9.09
CA TYR A 122 3.93 -6.41 10.27
C TYR A 122 3.58 -7.51 11.29
N THR A 123 3.83 -7.26 12.57
CA THR A 123 3.42 -8.16 13.65
C THR A 123 3.09 -7.38 14.91
N SER A 124 1.97 -7.71 15.53
CA SER A 124 1.57 -7.28 16.87
C SER A 124 1.95 -8.30 17.95
N LEU A 125 2.62 -9.39 17.57
CA LEU A 125 3.23 -10.37 18.47
C LEU A 125 4.74 -10.14 18.64
N ALA A 126 5.28 -10.67 19.74
CA ALA A 126 6.71 -10.84 19.98
C ALA A 126 7.15 -12.26 19.54
N PRO A 127 7.60 -12.46 18.29
CA PRO A 127 7.96 -13.77 17.77
C PRO A 127 9.12 -14.39 18.53
N SER A 128 9.06 -15.71 18.70
CA SER A 128 10.14 -16.49 19.30
C SER A 128 11.39 -16.49 18.41
N THR A 129 12.55 -16.80 19.00
CA THR A 129 13.80 -16.99 18.24
C THR A 129 13.63 -17.99 17.10
N LYS A 130 12.93 -19.10 17.33
CA LYS A 130 12.67 -20.13 16.30
C LYS A 130 11.84 -19.59 15.12
N THR A 131 10.83 -18.77 15.41
CA THR A 131 10.01 -18.13 14.36
C THR A 131 10.86 -17.14 13.57
N LEU A 132 11.70 -16.33 14.23
CA LEU A 132 12.62 -15.40 13.57
C LEU A 132 13.66 -16.12 12.70
N GLU A 133 14.20 -17.26 13.15
CA GLU A 133 15.11 -18.09 12.34
C GLU A 133 14.45 -18.57 11.05
N LYS A 134 13.19 -19.01 11.13
CA LYS A 134 12.41 -19.40 9.95
C LYS A 134 12.17 -18.21 9.01
N LEU A 135 11.78 -17.04 9.56
CA LEU A 135 11.56 -15.82 8.77
C LEU A 135 12.85 -15.40 8.04
N ALA A 136 13.98 -15.41 8.74
CA ALA A 136 15.29 -15.12 8.15
C ALA A 136 15.63 -16.12 7.03
N SER A 137 15.38 -17.41 7.26
CA SER A 137 15.67 -18.48 6.30
C SER A 137 14.78 -18.39 5.05
N ALA A 138 13.52 -18.00 5.21
CA ALA A 138 12.60 -17.74 4.10
C ALA A 138 13.01 -16.51 3.28
N GLY A 139 13.77 -15.59 3.88
CA GLY A 139 14.30 -14.39 3.23
C GLY A 139 13.58 -13.09 3.63
N LEU A 140 13.04 -12.98 4.84
CA LEU A 140 12.47 -11.73 5.33
C LEU A 140 13.57 -10.65 5.46
N ASP A 141 13.34 -9.46 4.89
CA ASP A 141 14.33 -8.36 4.93
C ASP A 141 14.08 -7.38 6.08
N GLU A 142 12.80 -7.12 6.42
CA GLU A 142 12.41 -6.13 7.42
C GLU A 142 11.22 -6.63 8.27
N ILE A 143 11.22 -6.31 9.57
CA ILE A 143 10.10 -6.61 10.46
C ILE A 143 9.70 -5.35 11.23
N ARG A 144 8.39 -5.11 11.30
CA ARG A 144 7.77 -3.97 11.98
C ARG A 144 6.93 -4.48 13.13
N PHE A 145 7.40 -4.24 14.34
CA PHE A 145 6.72 -4.64 15.56
C PHE A 145 5.69 -3.58 15.96
N HIS A 146 4.49 -4.03 16.30
CA HIS A 146 3.38 -3.20 16.78
C HIS A 146 3.08 -3.55 18.24
N PRO A 147 3.90 -3.12 19.21
CA PRO A 147 3.63 -3.35 20.61
C PRO A 147 2.33 -2.63 21.03
N PRO A 148 1.44 -3.29 21.80
CA PRO A 148 0.24 -2.65 22.35
C PRO A 148 0.56 -1.40 23.20
N PRO A 149 -0.29 -0.35 23.19
CA PRO A 149 0.01 0.91 23.89
C PRO A 149 0.23 0.79 25.40
N ASP A 150 -0.44 -0.15 26.05
CA ASP A 150 -0.28 -0.46 27.47
C ASP A 150 1.12 -0.98 27.81
N GLN A 151 1.86 -1.51 26.84
CA GLN A 151 3.22 -2.02 27.01
C GLN A 151 4.31 -0.99 26.75
N TRP A 152 4.00 0.20 26.19
CA TRP A 152 5.02 1.17 25.76
C TRP A 152 5.92 1.65 26.91
N LYS A 153 5.36 1.87 28.10
CA LYS A 153 6.12 2.28 29.30
C LYS A 153 7.10 1.24 29.81
N SER A 154 6.73 -0.03 29.70
CA SER A 154 7.55 -1.16 30.13
C SER A 154 8.13 -1.90 28.93
N LEU A 155 8.27 -1.22 27.78
CA LEU A 155 8.72 -1.86 26.55
C LEU A 155 10.09 -2.50 26.75
N LYS A 156 11.00 -1.85 27.48
CA LYS A 156 12.35 -2.34 27.82
C LYS A 156 12.37 -3.73 28.47
N ASP A 157 11.33 -4.04 29.23
CA ASP A 157 11.18 -5.31 29.96
C ASP A 157 10.27 -6.32 29.23
N SER A 158 9.70 -5.93 28.07
CA SER A 158 8.79 -6.77 27.30
C SER A 158 9.52 -7.81 26.43
N GLU A 159 8.76 -8.81 25.98
CA GLU A 159 9.25 -9.80 25.02
C GLU A 159 9.62 -9.19 23.67
N PHE A 160 9.01 -8.04 23.30
CA PHE A 160 9.32 -7.35 22.05
C PHE A 160 10.80 -6.97 21.94
N ILE A 161 11.44 -6.53 23.03
CA ILE A 161 12.86 -6.16 23.02
C ILE A 161 13.74 -7.35 22.70
N ARG A 162 13.39 -8.52 23.25
CA ARG A 162 14.09 -9.76 22.96
C ARG A 162 13.95 -10.10 21.48
N SER A 163 12.73 -10.04 20.93
CA SER A 163 12.47 -10.33 19.52
C SER A 163 13.17 -9.33 18.58
N ILE A 164 13.15 -8.04 18.90
CA ILE A 164 13.83 -6.98 18.14
C ILE A 164 15.35 -7.24 18.09
N LYS A 165 15.98 -7.44 19.25
CA LYS A 165 17.43 -7.72 19.32
C LYS A 165 17.80 -8.98 18.54
N GLN A 166 16.93 -10.00 18.58
CA GLN A 166 17.14 -11.23 17.84
C GLN A 166 16.97 -11.05 16.33
N ALA A 167 15.99 -10.27 15.87
CA ALA A 167 15.82 -9.96 14.46
C ALA A 167 17.04 -9.20 13.90
N VAL A 168 17.51 -8.19 14.64
CA VAL A 168 18.72 -7.43 14.27
C VAL A 168 19.96 -8.32 14.18
N SER A 169 20.15 -9.25 15.13
CA SER A 169 21.29 -10.18 15.08
C SER A 169 21.23 -11.20 13.95
N MET A 170 20.06 -11.37 13.33
CA MET A 170 19.83 -12.19 12.14
C MET A 170 19.89 -11.39 10.83
N ASN A 171 20.36 -10.14 10.87
CA ASN A 171 20.38 -9.20 9.74
C ASN A 171 19.00 -8.87 9.15
N ILE A 172 17.93 -9.03 9.94
CA ILE A 172 16.61 -8.51 9.58
C ILE A 172 16.55 -7.06 10.06
N SER A 173 16.21 -6.13 9.17
CA SER A 173 15.97 -4.74 9.56
C SER A 173 14.76 -4.67 10.49
N ALA A 174 14.92 -4.11 11.69
CA ALA A 174 13.86 -4.09 12.68
C ALA A 174 13.44 -2.65 12.99
N GLY A 175 12.14 -2.47 13.20
CA GLY A 175 11.58 -1.22 13.68
C GLY A 175 10.27 -1.42 14.43
N ILE A 176 9.82 -0.34 15.06
CA ILE A 176 8.51 -0.27 15.69
C ILE A 176 7.60 0.54 14.78
N GLU A 177 6.39 0.05 14.52
CA GLU A 177 5.34 0.81 13.84
C GLU A 177 4.12 0.92 14.74
N VAL A 178 3.66 2.14 14.99
CA VAL A 178 2.57 2.43 15.94
C VAL A 178 1.76 3.65 15.46
N PRO A 179 0.49 3.79 15.88
CA PRO A 179 -0.27 5.01 15.61
C PRO A 179 0.28 6.19 16.43
N SER A 180 0.12 7.41 15.91
CA SER A 180 0.47 8.63 16.64
C SER A 180 -0.61 8.95 17.66
N ILE A 181 -0.42 8.41 18.87
CA ILE A 181 -1.27 8.59 20.03
C ILE A 181 -0.44 8.92 21.28
N MET A 182 -1.13 9.34 22.34
CA MET A 182 -0.49 9.67 23.61
C MET A 182 0.31 8.48 24.17
N GLY A 183 1.49 8.76 24.72
CA GLY A 183 2.40 7.74 25.26
C GLY A 183 3.53 7.32 24.31
N ILE A 184 3.50 7.71 23.03
CA ILE A 184 4.53 7.33 22.06
C ILE A 184 5.96 7.76 22.44
N ALA A 185 6.08 8.81 23.27
CA ALA A 185 7.35 9.26 23.83
C ALA A 185 8.06 8.16 24.65
N ASP A 186 7.31 7.22 25.23
CA ASP A 186 7.85 6.13 26.05
C ASP A 186 8.68 5.12 25.22
N ILE A 187 8.49 5.11 23.88
CA ILE A 187 9.21 4.23 22.95
C ILE A 187 10.57 4.82 22.52
N VAL A 188 10.72 6.15 22.57
CA VAL A 188 11.84 6.88 21.95
C VAL A 188 13.20 6.44 22.49
N ASP A 189 13.32 6.28 23.81
CA ASP A 189 14.57 5.86 24.45
C ASP A 189 15.00 4.48 23.96
N THR A 190 14.05 3.55 23.86
CA THR A 190 14.28 2.20 23.32
C THR A 190 14.76 2.25 21.86
N VAL A 191 14.10 3.05 21.03
CA VAL A 191 14.44 3.18 19.61
C VAL A 191 15.87 3.69 19.44
N ASN A 192 16.24 4.71 20.23
CA ASN A 192 17.57 5.30 20.21
C ASN A 192 18.64 4.32 20.74
N GLU A 193 18.37 3.61 21.83
CA GLU A 193 19.30 2.66 22.44
C GLU A 193 19.60 1.45 21.54
N LEU A 194 18.60 0.98 20.78
CA LEU A 194 18.75 -0.16 19.88
C LEU A 194 19.10 0.22 18.45
N GLU A 195 19.18 1.52 18.14
CA GLU A 195 19.38 2.06 16.80
C GLU A 195 18.39 1.49 15.75
N ILE A 196 17.16 1.20 16.15
CA ILE A 196 16.08 0.75 15.24
C ILE A 196 15.32 1.96 14.69
N PHE A 197 14.40 1.74 13.74
CA PHE A 197 13.52 2.81 13.24
C PHE A 197 12.16 2.81 13.94
N LEU A 198 11.55 4.00 14.03
CA LEU A 198 10.19 4.22 14.50
C LEU A 198 9.34 4.79 13.38
N ASN A 199 8.41 3.98 12.89
CA ASN A 199 7.36 4.42 11.98
C ASN A 199 6.13 4.81 12.79
N ILE A 200 5.60 5.98 12.49
CA ILE A 200 4.43 6.52 13.15
C ILE A 200 3.38 6.81 12.10
N ASN A 201 2.25 6.14 12.22
CA ASN A 201 1.12 6.40 11.35
C ASN A 201 0.23 7.47 11.99
N GLU A 202 -0.19 8.47 11.22
CA GLU A 202 -1.28 9.36 11.64
C GLU A 202 -2.49 8.50 12.00
N LEU A 203 -3.10 8.80 13.14
CA LEU A 203 -4.27 8.07 13.62
C LEU A 203 -5.45 8.42 12.73
N GLU A 204 -6.16 7.39 12.25
CA GLU A 204 -7.26 7.52 11.31
C GLU A 204 -8.55 6.93 11.89
N PHE A 205 -9.65 7.65 11.66
CA PHE A 205 -11.00 7.18 11.83
C PHE A 205 -11.41 6.33 10.63
N SER A 206 -12.16 5.28 10.90
CA SER A 206 -12.79 4.39 9.95
C SER A 206 -14.16 4.00 10.50
N ASP A 207 -15.02 3.44 9.65
CA ASP A 207 -16.36 3.02 10.06
C ASP A 207 -16.33 2.06 11.26
N THR A 208 -15.31 1.18 11.34
CA THR A 208 -15.21 0.16 12.38
C THR A 208 -14.58 0.65 13.69
N ASN A 209 -13.78 1.72 13.66
CA ASN A 209 -13.11 2.24 14.87
C ASN A 209 -13.68 3.55 15.41
N ALA A 210 -14.50 4.28 14.63
CA ALA A 210 -14.90 5.65 14.96
C ALA A 210 -15.53 5.77 16.36
N ASN A 211 -16.49 4.89 16.69
CA ASN A 211 -17.13 4.89 18.00
C ASN A 211 -16.14 4.64 19.15
N ASN A 212 -15.18 3.73 18.94
CA ASN A 212 -14.16 3.41 19.95
C ASN A 212 -13.18 4.57 20.14
N LEU A 213 -12.80 5.26 19.07
CA LEU A 213 -11.97 6.45 19.11
C LEU A 213 -12.66 7.61 19.83
N TYR A 214 -13.95 7.85 19.54
CA TYR A 214 -14.74 8.86 20.27
C TYR A 214 -14.83 8.53 21.76
N ASN A 215 -15.08 7.27 22.11
CA ASN A 215 -15.12 6.82 23.51
C ASN A 215 -13.75 6.96 24.21
N ALA A 216 -12.65 6.86 23.45
CA ALA A 216 -11.29 7.08 23.93
C ALA A 216 -10.88 8.57 23.97
N GLY A 217 -11.77 9.49 23.57
CA GLY A 217 -11.57 10.94 23.65
C GLY A 217 -10.89 11.56 22.43
N TYR A 218 -10.76 10.83 21.33
CA TYR A 218 -10.26 11.39 20.07
C TYR A 218 -11.38 12.09 19.29
N MET A 219 -11.01 13.05 18.46
CA MET A 219 -11.92 13.76 17.56
C MET A 219 -11.34 13.78 16.15
N LEU A 220 -12.19 13.88 15.13
CA LEU A 220 -11.75 14.16 13.76
C LEU A 220 -11.09 15.54 13.68
N ARG A 221 -10.07 15.66 12.82
CA ARG A 221 -9.39 16.93 12.57
C ARG A 221 -10.28 17.91 11.80
N ASP A 222 -10.94 17.43 10.76
CA ASP A 222 -11.79 18.19 9.85
C ASP A 222 -12.80 17.26 9.15
N ASP A 223 -13.78 17.84 8.43
CA ASP A 223 -14.83 17.08 7.75
C ASP A 223 -14.36 16.39 6.45
N ILE A 224 -13.10 16.62 6.04
CA ILE A 224 -12.56 16.18 4.74
C ILE A 224 -11.63 14.98 4.90
N SER A 225 -10.90 14.93 6.01
CA SER A 225 -9.89 13.91 6.28
C SER A 225 -10.30 13.00 7.43
N ASN A 226 -9.97 11.72 7.28
CA ASN A 226 -10.16 10.73 8.32
C ASN A 226 -9.15 10.87 9.48
N ALA A 227 -8.30 11.89 9.49
CA ALA A 227 -7.26 12.05 10.51
C ALA A 227 -7.84 12.46 11.86
N ALA A 228 -7.29 11.90 12.94
CA ALA A 228 -7.58 12.37 14.29
C ALA A 228 -6.88 13.70 14.57
N ALA A 229 -7.60 14.61 15.25
CA ALA A 229 -7.04 15.84 15.78
C ALA A 229 -5.83 15.55 16.69
N GLU A 230 -4.85 16.44 16.66
CA GLU A 230 -3.58 16.37 17.43
C GLU A 230 -2.63 15.20 17.09
N SER A 231 -3.04 14.25 16.26
CA SER A 231 -2.21 13.09 15.92
C SER A 231 -0.85 13.49 15.32
N GLU A 232 -0.85 14.41 14.35
CA GLU A 232 0.39 14.96 13.78
C GLU A 232 1.26 15.69 14.84
N GLU A 233 0.64 16.49 15.71
CA GLU A 233 1.33 17.27 16.74
C GLU A 233 1.99 16.37 17.81
N ILE A 234 1.37 15.23 18.13
CA ILE A 234 1.96 14.22 19.01
C ILE A 234 3.27 13.67 18.42
N ALA A 235 3.28 13.33 17.13
CA ALA A 235 4.48 12.83 16.46
C ALA A 235 5.57 13.91 16.38
N LYS A 236 5.21 15.17 16.06
CA LYS A 236 6.16 16.29 16.01
C LYS A 236 6.89 16.51 17.34
N LYS A 237 6.18 16.38 18.47
CA LYS A 237 6.77 16.56 19.82
C LYS A 237 7.92 15.59 20.12
N ILE A 238 7.95 14.42 19.48
CA ILE A 238 9.00 13.42 19.67
C ILE A 238 10.01 13.35 18.51
N ALA A 239 9.71 13.96 17.36
CA ALA A 239 10.50 13.86 16.14
C ALA A 239 11.98 14.20 16.35
N HIS A 240 12.28 15.35 16.97
CA HIS A 240 13.65 15.78 17.22
C HIS A 240 14.39 14.96 18.28
N LYS A 241 13.67 14.17 19.08
CA LYS A 241 14.25 13.31 20.13
C LYS A 241 14.57 11.91 19.62
N CYS A 242 13.96 11.51 18.51
CA CYS A 242 14.13 10.18 17.93
C CYS A 242 15.23 10.17 16.86
N SER A 243 16.10 9.18 16.92
CA SER A 243 17.25 9.02 16.02
C SER A 243 16.84 8.61 14.61
N ARG A 244 15.84 7.74 14.49
CA ARG A 244 15.32 7.23 13.22
C ARG A 244 13.80 7.20 13.27
N ILE A 245 13.18 8.25 12.76
CA ILE A 245 11.73 8.44 12.77
C ILE A 245 11.21 8.72 11.37
N HIS A 246 10.05 8.13 11.09
CA HIS A 246 9.21 8.45 9.95
C HIS A 246 7.76 8.58 10.40
N PHE A 247 7.16 9.74 10.19
CA PHE A 247 5.73 9.96 10.32
C PHE A 247 5.06 9.90 8.95
N CYS A 248 4.13 8.97 8.79
CA CYS A 248 3.32 8.77 7.59
C CYS A 248 1.93 9.35 7.82
N SER A 249 1.60 10.41 7.10
CA SER A 249 0.28 11.06 7.20
C SER A 249 -0.82 10.23 6.54
N SER A 250 -2.06 10.41 6.97
CA SER A 250 -3.21 9.67 6.42
C SER A 250 -3.46 10.00 4.95
N ARG A 251 -3.40 11.29 4.63
CA ARG A 251 -3.49 11.81 3.26
C ARG A 251 -2.46 11.19 2.32
N TYR A 252 -1.29 10.84 2.85
CA TYR A 252 -0.25 10.18 2.08
C TYR A 252 -0.65 8.76 1.67
N LYS A 253 -1.22 7.98 2.59
CA LYS A 253 -1.65 6.61 2.32
C LYS A 253 -2.79 6.56 1.30
N ASP A 254 -3.79 7.42 1.47
CA ASP A 254 -5.01 7.35 0.66
C ASP A 254 -4.82 7.89 -0.76
N ALA A 255 -4.18 9.05 -0.90
CA ALA A 255 -4.13 9.75 -2.18
C ALA A 255 -2.85 9.45 -2.98
N ILE A 256 -1.71 9.26 -2.30
CA ILE A 256 -0.41 9.20 -2.97
C ILE A 256 0.03 7.75 -3.21
N GLN A 257 -0.09 6.89 -2.20
CA GLN A 257 0.36 5.50 -2.33
C GLN A 257 -0.44 4.73 -3.38
N LEU A 258 -1.77 4.88 -3.37
CA LEU A 258 -2.63 4.27 -4.40
C LEU A 258 -2.33 4.84 -5.78
N ARG A 259 -2.33 6.17 -5.93
CA ARG A 259 -2.04 6.83 -7.21
C ARG A 259 -0.71 6.39 -7.83
N LYS A 260 0.38 6.39 -7.06
CA LYS A 260 1.70 5.94 -7.54
C LYS A 260 1.69 4.48 -7.98
N ARG A 261 0.97 3.61 -7.26
CA ARG A 261 0.74 2.22 -7.67
C ARG A 261 -0.02 2.15 -9.00
N LEU A 262 -1.11 2.91 -9.16
CA LEU A 262 -1.89 2.95 -10.39
C LEU A 262 -1.04 3.40 -11.58
N ILE A 263 -0.26 4.46 -11.43
CA ILE A 263 0.67 4.95 -12.47
C ILE A 263 1.65 3.85 -12.88
N ARG A 264 2.23 3.14 -11.92
CA ARG A 264 3.18 2.05 -12.19
C ARG A 264 2.52 0.89 -12.94
N ILE A 265 1.31 0.49 -12.51
CA ILE A 265 0.53 -0.54 -13.19
C ILE A 265 0.17 -0.10 -14.61
N ALA A 266 -0.30 1.13 -14.78
CA ALA A 266 -0.67 1.68 -16.09
C ALA A 266 0.51 1.70 -17.06
N GLY A 267 1.72 2.02 -16.59
CA GLY A 267 2.94 1.92 -17.39
C GLY A 267 3.25 0.51 -17.91
N ASN A 268 2.78 -0.53 -17.21
CA ASN A 268 3.01 -1.93 -17.57
C ASN A 268 1.85 -2.56 -18.35
N THR A 269 0.62 -2.05 -18.20
CA THR A 269 -0.59 -2.67 -18.74
C THR A 269 -1.27 -1.86 -19.84
N SER A 270 -0.92 -0.59 -20.01
CA SER A 270 -1.47 0.25 -21.08
C SER A 270 -1.11 -0.31 -22.45
N ARG A 271 -2.08 -0.22 -23.36
CA ARG A 271 -1.86 -0.50 -24.78
C ARG A 271 -1.34 0.75 -25.47
N ILE A 272 -0.83 0.58 -26.68
CA ILE A 272 -0.26 1.67 -27.50
C ILE A 272 -1.25 2.84 -27.66
N PHE A 273 -2.55 2.55 -27.67
CA PHE A 273 -3.62 3.51 -27.88
C PHE A 273 -4.37 3.93 -26.61
N ASP A 274 -3.98 3.41 -25.45
CA ASP A 274 -4.54 3.83 -24.18
C ASP A 274 -3.91 5.17 -23.75
N GLU A 275 -4.71 6.13 -23.29
CA GLU A 275 -4.20 7.32 -22.61
C GLU A 275 -4.10 7.05 -21.11
N VAL A 276 -2.92 7.24 -20.53
CA VAL A 276 -2.71 7.14 -19.08
C VAL A 276 -2.85 8.53 -18.47
N THR A 277 -3.80 8.69 -17.55
CA THR A 277 -4.03 9.97 -16.86
C THR A 277 -2.96 10.23 -15.80
N GLU A 278 -2.93 11.45 -15.27
CA GLU A 278 -2.05 11.81 -14.15
C GLU A 278 -2.33 10.99 -12.89
N ASP A 279 -3.53 10.42 -12.73
CA ASP A 279 -3.92 9.60 -11.59
C ASP A 279 -3.64 8.10 -11.80
N GLY A 280 -3.09 7.73 -12.97
CA GLY A 280 -2.74 6.35 -13.30
C GLY A 280 -3.93 5.51 -13.77
N THR A 281 -5.05 6.13 -14.13
CA THR A 281 -6.17 5.49 -14.82
C THR A 281 -5.92 5.45 -16.33
N ILE A 282 -6.70 4.63 -17.04
CA ILE A 282 -6.61 4.43 -18.48
C ILE A 282 -7.90 4.94 -19.14
N VAL A 283 -7.75 5.81 -20.14
CA VAL A 283 -8.83 6.33 -20.97
C VAL A 283 -8.75 5.71 -22.38
N HIS A 284 -9.88 5.19 -22.86
CA HIS A 284 -10.04 4.75 -24.24
C HIS A 284 -11.49 4.79 -24.71
N GLY A 285 -11.68 4.74 -26.03
CA GLY A 285 -12.99 4.56 -26.65
C GLY A 285 -13.44 3.10 -26.65
N VAL A 286 -14.74 2.89 -26.55
CA VAL A 286 -15.41 1.59 -26.68
C VAL A 286 -16.52 1.72 -27.71
N VAL A 287 -16.48 0.83 -28.70
CA VAL A 287 -17.50 0.73 -29.75
C VAL A 287 -18.21 -0.61 -29.59
N ILE A 288 -19.51 -0.56 -29.34
CA ILE A 288 -20.39 -1.72 -29.27
C ILE A 288 -21.18 -1.77 -30.57
N HIS A 289 -21.16 -2.93 -31.22
CA HIS A 289 -21.91 -3.13 -32.46
C HIS A 289 -22.48 -4.55 -32.49
N HIS A 290 -23.68 -4.69 -33.05
CA HIS A 290 -24.37 -5.98 -33.15
C HIS A 290 -23.62 -6.99 -34.05
N ASN A 291 -22.77 -6.49 -34.97
CA ASN A 291 -21.93 -7.29 -35.85
C ASN A 291 -20.48 -6.78 -35.82
N ILE A 292 -19.63 -7.42 -35.01
CA ILE A 292 -18.22 -7.04 -34.87
C ILE A 292 -17.44 -7.17 -36.18
N SER A 293 -17.77 -8.14 -37.04
CA SER A 293 -17.08 -8.31 -38.33
C SER A 293 -17.33 -7.13 -39.28
N GLU A 294 -18.57 -6.62 -39.29
CA GLU A 294 -18.92 -5.41 -40.03
C GLU A 294 -18.19 -4.19 -39.47
N LEU A 295 -18.18 -4.01 -38.14
CA LEU A 295 -17.46 -2.91 -37.51
C LEU A 295 -15.97 -2.92 -37.88
N ILE A 296 -15.31 -4.08 -37.87
CA ILE A 296 -13.90 -4.19 -38.28
C ILE A 296 -13.72 -3.75 -39.74
N LEU A 297 -14.61 -4.14 -40.64
CA LEU A 297 -14.55 -3.70 -42.04
C LEU A 297 -14.73 -2.19 -42.15
N THR A 298 -15.67 -1.62 -41.41
CA THR A 298 -15.90 -0.18 -41.33
C THR A 298 -14.65 0.56 -40.85
N LEU A 299 -14.03 0.13 -39.75
CA LEU A 299 -12.79 0.70 -39.22
C LEU A 299 -11.64 0.63 -40.25
N LYS A 300 -11.54 -0.47 -41.01
CA LYS A 300 -10.55 -0.60 -42.10
C LYS A 300 -10.85 0.32 -43.28
N GLN A 301 -12.11 0.52 -43.65
CA GLN A 301 -12.52 1.41 -44.74
C GLN A 301 -12.18 2.88 -44.44
N ILE A 302 -12.41 3.32 -43.21
CA ILE A 302 -12.03 4.66 -42.73
C ILE A 302 -10.54 4.77 -42.34
N ARG A 303 -9.77 3.69 -42.53
CA ARG A 303 -8.32 3.62 -42.33
C ARG A 303 -7.85 3.85 -40.89
N VAL A 304 -8.61 3.39 -39.89
CA VAL A 304 -8.09 3.32 -38.52
C VAL A 304 -6.91 2.33 -38.48
N PRO A 305 -5.74 2.72 -37.95
CA PRO A 305 -4.59 1.82 -37.81
C PRO A 305 -4.91 0.58 -36.96
N GLU A 306 -4.40 -0.60 -37.34
CA GLU A 306 -4.66 -1.86 -36.62
C GLU A 306 -4.07 -1.89 -35.20
N ASP A 307 -3.08 -1.05 -34.92
CA ASP A 307 -2.48 -0.87 -33.59
C ASP A 307 -3.23 0.15 -32.72
N MET A 308 -4.28 0.78 -33.25
CA MET A 308 -5.09 1.78 -32.55
C MET A 308 -6.43 1.24 -32.04
N TYR A 309 -6.70 -0.05 -32.23
CA TYR A 309 -7.88 -0.71 -31.69
C TYR A 309 -7.60 -2.16 -31.32
N GLN A 310 -8.43 -2.72 -30.45
CA GLN A 310 -8.41 -4.12 -30.05
C GLN A 310 -9.81 -4.69 -30.08
N VAL A 311 -9.98 -5.78 -30.83
CA VAL A 311 -11.24 -6.51 -30.94
C VAL A 311 -11.45 -7.41 -29.73
N LYS A 312 -12.63 -7.35 -29.12
CA LYS A 312 -13.12 -8.26 -28.09
C LYS A 312 -14.38 -8.99 -28.59
N ASP A 313 -14.91 -9.90 -27.77
CA ASP A 313 -16.07 -10.73 -28.13
C ASP A 313 -17.34 -9.90 -28.40
N ASP A 314 -17.53 -8.79 -27.67
CA ASP A 314 -18.74 -7.96 -27.65
C ASP A 314 -18.53 -6.49 -28.03
N CYS A 315 -17.27 -6.06 -28.16
CA CYS A 315 -16.93 -4.67 -28.42
C CYS A 315 -15.55 -4.52 -29.08
N VAL A 316 -15.24 -3.31 -29.53
CA VAL A 316 -13.91 -2.90 -29.95
C VAL A 316 -13.45 -1.76 -29.06
N ASP A 317 -12.32 -1.95 -28.37
CA ASP A 317 -11.64 -0.84 -27.71
C ASP A 317 -10.81 -0.10 -28.77
N ILE A 318 -10.78 1.22 -28.71
CA ILE A 318 -10.11 2.08 -29.71
C ILE A 318 -9.51 3.31 -29.02
N ALA A 319 -8.47 3.91 -29.60
CA ALA A 319 -7.96 5.20 -29.15
C ALA A 319 -9.11 6.23 -29.03
N TRP A 320 -9.26 6.89 -27.87
CA TRP A 320 -10.43 7.75 -27.65
C TRP A 320 -10.43 8.96 -28.58
N TRP A 321 -9.27 9.53 -28.91
CA TRP A 321 -9.15 10.67 -29.82
C TRP A 321 -9.54 10.30 -31.26
N ILE A 322 -9.29 9.06 -31.68
CA ILE A 322 -9.77 8.56 -32.98
C ILE A 322 -11.28 8.36 -32.92
N LEU A 323 -11.79 7.81 -31.82
CA LEU A 323 -13.23 7.59 -31.65
C LEU A 323 -14.01 8.90 -31.69
N ASP A 324 -13.50 9.95 -31.06
CA ASP A 324 -14.09 11.29 -31.06
C ASP A 324 -14.31 11.80 -32.51
N ASP A 325 -13.28 11.67 -33.35
CA ASP A 325 -13.30 12.08 -34.77
C ASP A 325 -14.28 11.27 -35.65
N ILE A 326 -14.50 9.98 -35.34
CA ILE A 326 -15.30 9.06 -36.18
C ILE A 326 -16.66 8.70 -35.58
N SER A 327 -16.99 9.27 -34.42
CA SER A 327 -18.15 8.89 -33.60
C SER A 327 -19.47 8.99 -34.34
N GLU A 328 -19.71 10.11 -35.05
CA GLU A 328 -20.93 10.33 -35.84
C GLU A 328 -21.14 9.25 -36.90
N TYR A 329 -20.08 8.91 -37.64
CA TYR A 329 -20.13 7.89 -38.69
C TYR A 329 -20.44 6.50 -38.14
N LEU A 330 -19.87 6.15 -36.98
CA LEU A 330 -20.16 4.88 -36.32
C LEU A 330 -21.58 4.81 -35.78
N LYS A 331 -22.12 5.91 -35.25
CA LYS A 331 -23.52 5.98 -34.81
C LYS A 331 -24.50 5.82 -35.98
N GLU A 332 -24.22 6.44 -37.12
CA GLU A 332 -25.02 6.27 -38.34
C GLU A 332 -25.05 4.81 -38.82
N ALA A 333 -23.94 4.09 -38.62
CA ALA A 333 -23.85 2.65 -38.88
C ALA A 333 -24.54 1.78 -37.81
N GLY A 334 -25.09 2.37 -36.75
CA GLY A 334 -25.81 1.66 -35.68
C GLY A 334 -24.93 1.16 -34.54
N SER A 335 -23.73 1.72 -34.36
CA SER A 335 -22.88 1.47 -33.19
C SER A 335 -23.26 2.34 -32.00
N ASP A 336 -23.11 1.79 -30.80
CA ASP A 336 -23.07 2.54 -29.55
C ASP A 336 -21.60 2.86 -29.22
N VAL A 337 -21.29 4.13 -28.98
CA VAL A 337 -19.93 4.63 -28.80
C VAL A 337 -19.82 5.41 -27.49
N LYS A 338 -18.74 5.16 -26.76
CA LYS A 338 -18.47 5.81 -25.47
C LYS A 338 -16.98 5.90 -25.22
N ILE A 339 -16.56 6.92 -24.49
CA ILE A 339 -15.23 6.99 -23.90
C ILE A 339 -15.35 6.49 -22.46
N ILE A 340 -14.45 5.62 -22.03
CA ILE A 340 -14.40 5.15 -20.65
C ILE A 340 -13.05 5.48 -20.03
N GLU A 341 -13.09 5.88 -18.78
CA GLU A 341 -11.94 5.92 -17.89
C GLU A 341 -12.04 4.75 -16.91
N ARG A 342 -10.96 3.99 -16.74
CA ARG A 342 -10.94 2.83 -15.85
C ARG A 342 -9.61 2.68 -15.12
N TYR A 343 -9.65 1.90 -14.06
CA TYR A 343 -8.43 1.45 -13.39
C TYR A 343 -7.56 0.57 -14.33
N PRO A 344 -6.23 0.58 -14.16
CA PRO A 344 -5.29 0.11 -15.18
C PRO A 344 -5.14 -1.41 -15.28
N TRP A 345 -5.73 -2.20 -14.38
CA TRP A 345 -5.73 -3.66 -14.50
C TRP A 345 -6.79 -4.19 -15.48
N ASN A 346 -6.66 -5.47 -15.86
CA ASN A 346 -7.62 -6.10 -16.76
C ASN A 346 -9.03 -6.08 -16.16
N ARG A 347 -10.00 -5.55 -16.92
CA ARG A 347 -11.37 -5.27 -16.45
C ARG A 347 -11.39 -4.39 -15.19
N GLY A 348 -10.55 -3.36 -15.18
CA GLY A 348 -10.55 -2.33 -14.14
C GLY A 348 -11.91 -1.72 -13.90
N LEU A 349 -12.14 -1.30 -12.65
CA LEU A 349 -13.34 -0.56 -12.29
C LEU A 349 -13.43 0.70 -13.17
N ILE A 350 -14.61 0.92 -13.74
CA ILE A 350 -14.90 2.10 -14.56
C ILE A 350 -15.07 3.27 -13.60
N VAL A 351 -14.23 4.28 -13.76
CA VAL A 351 -14.26 5.53 -13.00
C VAL A 351 -15.29 6.47 -13.61
N GLU A 352 -15.25 6.61 -14.93
CA GLU A 352 -16.14 7.50 -15.67
C GLU A 352 -16.54 6.88 -17.02
N THR A 353 -17.74 7.20 -17.48
CA THR A 353 -18.20 6.89 -18.83
C THR A 353 -18.78 8.15 -19.45
N ILE A 354 -18.19 8.56 -20.56
CA ILE A 354 -18.58 9.75 -21.31
C ILE A 354 -19.27 9.27 -22.59
N PRO A 355 -20.60 9.45 -22.72
CA PRO A 355 -21.27 9.22 -23.99
C PRO A 355 -20.84 10.33 -24.95
N ILE A 356 -20.36 9.95 -26.13
CA ILE A 356 -19.95 10.89 -27.18
C ILE A 356 -20.85 10.75 -28.37
#